data_AF-A0A401FM52-F1
#
_entry.id   AF-A0A401FM52-F1
#
_cell.length_a   1.000
_cell.length_b   1.000
_cell.length_c   1.000
_cell.angle_alpha   90.00
_cell.angle_beta   90.00
_cell.angle_gamma   90.00
#
_symmetry.space_group_name_H-M   'P 1'
#
loop_
_entity.id
_entity.type
_entity.pdbx_description
1 polymer ?
#
loop_
_entity_poly.entity_id
_entity_poly.type
_entity_poly.pdbx_seq_one_letter_code
_entity_poly.pdbx_strand_id
1 'polypeptide(L)'
;MDSSNTTKIGLFQLVMLTLGSLIGSGWLFGSWEASKVAGPAAIISWIVGGLVIATIAYNYIELGTMFPEAGGMSKYAQYSHGPMLGFIASWANWISLITLIPIEAVAAVQYMSSWPWSFAKWTHGFLANGKITTPGLLMVFVFIIIFTFIKLLVSEFTR
;
A
#
# COMPACT_ATOMS: atom_id res chain seq x y z
N MET A 1 -13.12 39.17 5.58
CA MET A 1 -12.73 38.08 4.67
C MET A 1 -12.04 37.06 5.55
N ASP A 2 -12.77 36.01 5.90
CA ASP A 2 -12.41 35.07 6.96
C ASP A 2 -11.23 34.21 6.52
N SER A 3 -10.10 34.34 7.22
CA SER A 3 -8.91 33.52 7.03
C SER A 3 -9.21 32.13 7.56
N SER A 4 -9.70 31.24 6.68
CA SER A 4 -9.89 29.83 7.00
C SER A 4 -8.59 29.27 7.59
N ASN A 5 -8.61 28.94 8.88
CA ASN A 5 -7.54 28.25 9.58
C ASN A 5 -7.34 26.87 8.95
N THR A 6 -6.51 26.81 7.90
CA THR A 6 -5.98 25.53 7.43
C THR A 6 -4.97 25.08 8.47
N THR A 7 -5.29 24.01 9.20
CA THR A 7 -4.35 23.33 10.08
C THR A 7 -3.17 22.87 9.23
N LYS A 8 -2.11 23.67 9.19
CA LYS A 8 -0.89 23.32 8.46
C LYS A 8 -0.26 22.13 9.17
N ILE A 9 -0.22 21.00 8.47
CA ILE A 9 0.41 19.79 9.00
C ILE A 9 1.91 20.04 9.12
N GLY A 10 2.45 19.86 10.33
CA GLY A 10 3.88 20.02 10.57
C GLY A 10 4.71 18.92 9.89
N LEU A 11 5.99 19.18 9.62
CA LEU A 11 6.89 18.21 8.98
C LEU A 11 6.88 16.85 9.69
N PHE A 12 6.98 16.85 11.02
CA PHE A 12 6.98 15.62 11.81
C PHE A 12 5.66 14.85 11.67
N GLN A 13 4.51 15.53 11.71
CA GLN A 13 3.20 14.90 11.52
C GLN A 13 3.06 14.30 10.11
N LEU A 14 3.54 15.02 9.09
CA LEU A 14 3.58 14.54 7.71
C LEU A 14 4.43 13.28 7.56
N VAL A 15 5.64 13.29 8.13
CA VAL A 15 6.55 12.13 8.08
C VAL A 15 5.97 10.94 8.84
N MET A 16 5.39 11.14 10.02
CA MET A 16 4.77 10.04 10.77
C MET A 16 3.55 9.47 10.05
N LEU A 17 2.73 10.32 9.42
CA LEU A 17 1.57 9.89 8.63
C LEU A 17 2.01 9.06 7.42
N THR A 18 3.03 9.51 6.68
CA THR A 18 3.53 8.77 5.52
C THR A 18 4.20 7.47 5.92
N LEU A 19 5.03 7.46 6.98
CA LEU A 19 5.62 6.24 7.52
C LEU A 19 4.57 5.23 7.94
N GLY A 20 3.50 5.68 8.63
CA GLY A 20 2.37 4.84 8.98
C GLY A 20 1.67 4.23 7.77
N SER A 21 1.54 4.98 6.66
CA SER A 21 0.94 4.45 5.42
C SER A 21 1.83 3.48 4.66
N LEU A 22 3.16 3.54 4.84
CA LEU A 22 4.13 2.67 4.17
C LEU A 22 4.24 1.30 4.85
N ILE A 23 4.02 1.23 6.17
CA ILE A 23 4.06 -0.02 6.93
C ILE A 23 2.77 -0.80 6.70
N GLY A 24 2.76 -1.60 5.63
CA GLY A 24 1.67 -2.50 5.27
C GLY A 24 2.07 -3.97 5.27
N SER A 25 1.16 -4.83 4.81
CA SER A 25 1.40 -6.27 4.69
C SER A 25 2.56 -6.63 3.74
N GLY A 26 2.84 -5.78 2.75
CA GLY A 26 3.85 -6.02 1.72
C GLY A 26 5.30 -6.13 2.22
N TRP A 27 5.67 -5.41 3.29
CA TRP A 27 7.03 -5.50 3.85
C TRP A 27 7.33 -6.91 4.39
N LEU A 28 6.37 -7.51 5.09
CA LEU A 28 6.52 -8.82 5.72
C LEU A 28 6.46 -9.96 4.70
N PHE A 29 5.47 -9.96 3.79
CA PHE A 29 5.36 -10.99 2.76
C PHE A 29 6.44 -10.88 1.69
N GLY A 30 6.84 -9.66 1.31
CA GLY A 30 7.96 -9.43 0.41
C GLY A 30 9.27 -9.94 0.98
N SER A 31 9.56 -9.64 2.26
CA SER A 31 10.73 -10.18 2.97
C SER A 31 10.70 -11.71 3.03
N TRP A 32 9.55 -12.28 3.39
CA TRP A 32 9.35 -13.72 3.49
C TRP A 32 9.66 -14.42 2.16
N GLU A 33 9.05 -13.96 1.05
CA GLU A 33 9.25 -14.59 -0.25
C GLU A 33 10.68 -14.38 -0.77
N ALA A 34 11.25 -13.19 -0.59
CA ALA A 34 12.64 -12.93 -0.95
C ALA A 34 13.60 -13.84 -0.18
N SER A 35 13.37 -14.06 1.12
CA SER A 35 14.17 -14.97 1.95
C SER A 35 14.00 -16.44 1.56
N LYS A 36 12.80 -16.84 1.10
CA LYS A 36 12.53 -18.21 0.65
C LYS A 36 13.25 -18.54 -0.64
N VAL A 37 13.40 -17.57 -1.54
CA VAL A 37 14.08 -17.74 -2.83
C VAL A 37 15.60 -17.56 -2.71
N ALA A 38 16.06 -16.49 -2.07
CA ALA A 38 17.48 -16.11 -2.02
C ALA A 38 18.20 -16.50 -0.71
N GLY A 39 17.47 -16.97 0.31
CA GLY A 39 18.03 -17.28 1.62
C GLY A 39 18.61 -16.03 2.30
N PRO A 40 19.75 -16.15 3.02
CA PRO A 40 20.42 -15.01 3.66
C PRO A 40 20.81 -13.88 2.71
N ALA A 41 20.98 -14.18 1.41
CA ALA A 41 21.32 -13.18 0.39
C ALA A 41 20.16 -12.21 0.08
N ALA A 42 18.94 -12.44 0.58
CA ALA A 42 17.81 -11.53 0.40
C ALA A 42 18.10 -10.09 0.86
N ILE A 43 19.02 -9.89 1.81
CA ILE A 43 19.47 -8.57 2.27
C ILE A 43 20.03 -7.73 1.10
N ILE A 44 20.67 -8.35 0.12
CA ILE A 44 21.20 -7.63 -1.05
C ILE A 44 20.05 -7.02 -1.86
N SER A 45 18.93 -7.74 -1.99
CA SER A 45 17.74 -7.22 -2.69
C SER A 45 17.14 -5.99 -1.98
N TRP A 46 17.20 -5.94 -0.64
CA TRP A 46 16.78 -4.78 0.14
C TRP A 46 17.65 -3.55 -0.12
N ILE A 47 18.97 -3.74 -0.19
CA ILE A 47 19.90 -2.64 -0.48
C ILE A 47 19.66 -2.09 -1.90
N VAL A 48 19.53 -2.98 -2.88
CA VAL A 48 19.28 -2.58 -4.28
C VAL A 48 17.92 -1.90 -4.40
N GLY A 49 16.86 -2.47 -3.80
CA GLY A 49 15.52 -1.89 -3.80
C GLY A 49 15.49 -0.50 -3.15
N GLY A 50 16.19 -0.34 -2.03
CA GLY A 50 16.34 0.96 -1.35
C GLY A 50 17.01 2.00 -2.24
N LEU A 51 18.08 1.64 -2.95
CA LEU A 51 18.78 2.55 -3.85
C LEU A 51 17.90 3.00 -5.03
N VAL A 52 17.15 2.08 -5.62
CA VAL A 52 16.21 2.38 -6.71
C VAL A 52 15.10 3.32 -6.22
N ILE A 53 14.48 3.02 -5.08
CA ILE A 53 13.41 3.86 -4.52
C ILE A 53 13.96 5.25 -4.11
N ALA A 54 15.17 5.33 -3.57
CA ALA A 54 15.80 6.61 -3.23
C ALA A 54 15.99 7.52 -4.46
N THR A 55 16.36 6.94 -5.60
CA THR A 55 16.49 7.67 -6.87
C THR A 55 15.14 8.21 -7.34
N ILE A 56 14.07 7.41 -7.22
CA ILE A 56 12.72 7.85 -7.53
C ILE A 56 12.30 8.97 -6.57
N ALA A 57 12.48 8.79 -5.26
CA ALA A 57 12.11 9.78 -4.25
C ALA A 57 12.81 11.13 -4.48
N TYR A 58 14.09 11.11 -4.87
CA TYR A 58 14.85 12.32 -5.21
C TYR A 58 14.18 13.11 -6.34
N ASN A 59 13.77 12.44 -7.43
CA ASN A 59 13.05 13.08 -8.53
C ASN A 59 11.71 13.69 -8.07
N TYR A 60 10.96 12.98 -7.21
CA TYR A 60 9.72 13.50 -6.65
C TYR A 60 9.91 14.74 -5.76
N ILE A 61 11.02 14.84 -5.04
CA ILE A 61 11.35 16.02 -4.23
C ILE A 61 11.61 17.23 -5.14
N GLU A 62 12.41 17.06 -6.21
CA GLU A 62 12.68 18.13 -7.17
C GLU A 62 11.39 18.59 -7.87
N LEU A 63 10.58 17.66 -8.38
CA LEU A 63 9.31 18.00 -9.02
C LEU A 63 8.30 18.61 -8.05
N GLY A 64 8.23 18.11 -6.83
CA GLY A 64 7.31 18.61 -5.79
C GLY A 64 7.64 20.00 -5.31
N THR A 65 8.92 20.38 -5.28
CA THR A 65 9.36 21.74 -4.94
C THR A 65 9.17 22.72 -6.10
N MET A 66 9.29 22.26 -7.35
CA MET A 66 9.14 23.08 -8.55
C MET A 66 7.66 23.31 -8.91
N PHE A 67 6.80 22.31 -8.74
CA PHE A 67 5.36 22.36 -9.06
C PHE A 67 4.51 22.02 -7.83
N PRO A 68 4.22 22.98 -6.94
CA PRO A 68 3.44 22.77 -5.72
C PRO A 68 1.93 22.70 -6.01
N GLU A 69 1.51 21.85 -6.95
CA GLU A 69 0.11 21.61 -7.30
C GLU A 69 -0.41 20.27 -6.75
N ALA A 70 -1.70 20.24 -6.41
CA ALA A 70 -2.38 19.02 -6.03
C ALA A 70 -2.56 18.08 -7.24
N GLY A 71 -2.15 16.82 -7.10
CA GLY A 71 -2.33 15.78 -8.12
C GLY A 71 -1.12 14.87 -8.37
N GLY A 72 0.03 15.20 -7.77
CA GLY A 72 1.20 14.31 -7.68
C GLY A 72 1.62 13.69 -9.01
N MET A 73 1.85 12.36 -9.01
CA MET A 73 2.36 11.59 -10.15
C MET A 73 1.53 11.81 -11.43
N SER A 74 0.21 11.89 -11.33
CA SER A 74 -0.69 12.09 -12.48
C SER A 74 -0.49 13.45 -13.16
N LYS A 75 -0.25 14.49 -12.37
CA LYS A 75 0.04 15.84 -12.88
C LYS A 75 1.44 15.93 -13.49
N TYR A 76 2.43 15.27 -12.88
CA TYR A 76 3.78 15.21 -13.44
C TYR A 76 3.81 14.51 -14.81
N ALA A 77 3.03 13.44 -14.98
CA ALA A 77 2.84 12.79 -16.28
C ALA A 77 2.17 13.72 -17.30
N GLN A 78 1.20 14.53 -16.87
CA GLN A 78 0.54 15.51 -17.71
C GLN A 78 1.49 16.63 -18.20
N TYR A 79 2.34 17.18 -17.31
CA TYR A 79 3.27 18.25 -17.69
C TYR A 79 4.33 17.78 -18.68
N SER A 80 4.81 16.55 -18.53
CA SER A 80 5.89 16.02 -19.35
C SER A 80 5.42 15.46 -20.70
N HIS A 81 4.27 14.78 -20.74
CA HIS A 81 3.82 14.04 -21.92
C HIS A 81 2.41 14.39 -22.40
N GLY A 82 1.79 15.42 -21.81
CA GLY A 82 0.49 15.95 -22.24
C GLY A 82 -0.72 15.27 -21.60
N PRO A 83 -1.94 15.76 -21.95
CA PRO A 83 -3.19 15.38 -21.26
C PRO A 83 -3.53 13.90 -21.30
N MET A 84 -3.24 13.21 -22.41
CA MET A 84 -3.58 11.79 -22.59
C MET A 84 -2.80 10.89 -21.64
N LEU A 85 -1.49 11.13 -21.48
CA LEU A 85 -0.68 10.35 -20.55
C LEU A 85 -0.95 10.72 -19.09
N GLY A 86 -1.30 11.98 -18.81
CA GLY A 86 -1.83 12.37 -17.50
C GLY A 86 -3.11 11.63 -17.12
N PHE A 87 -4.02 11.42 -18.09
CA PHE A 87 -5.24 10.63 -17.89
C PHE A 87 -4.92 9.17 -17.61
N ILE A 88 -4.04 8.54 -18.40
CA ILE A 88 -3.63 7.14 -18.19
C ILE A 88 -2.97 6.96 -16.81
N ALA A 89 -2.07 7.87 -16.42
CA ALA A 89 -1.42 7.85 -15.11
C ALA A 89 -2.44 7.99 -13.96
N SER A 90 -3.46 8.85 -14.14
CA SER A 90 -4.55 9.00 -13.16
C SER A 90 -5.34 7.71 -13.00
N TRP A 91 -5.67 7.03 -14.10
CA TRP A 91 -6.34 5.73 -14.06
C TRP A 91 -5.49 4.64 -13.44
N ALA A 92 -4.20 4.58 -13.77
CA ALA A 92 -3.28 3.63 -13.16
C ALA A 92 -3.17 3.85 -11.63
N ASN A 93 -3.08 5.11 -11.20
CA ASN A 93 -3.09 5.47 -9.79
C ASN A 93 -4.41 5.05 -9.11
N TRP A 94 -5.55 5.31 -9.74
CA TRP A 94 -6.86 4.92 -9.20
C TRP A 94 -7.02 3.40 -9.06
N ILE A 95 -6.60 2.63 -10.07
CA ILE A 95 -6.58 1.17 -10.01
C ILE A 95 -5.66 0.69 -8.88
N SER A 96 -4.46 1.28 -8.75
CA SER A 96 -3.53 0.95 -7.66
C SER A 96 -4.17 1.15 -6.29
N LEU A 97 -4.91 2.25 -6.09
CA LEU A 97 -5.62 2.51 -4.84
C LEU A 97 -6.73 1.49 -4.56
N ILE A 98 -7.46 1.04 -5.58
CA ILE A 98 -8.50 0.00 -5.42
C ILE A 98 -7.90 -1.35 -5.07
N THR A 99 -6.76 -1.70 -5.70
CA THR A 99 -6.08 -2.99 -5.44
C THR A 99 -5.52 -3.11 -4.02
N LEU A 100 -5.44 -2.00 -3.28
CA LEU A 100 -4.95 -1.95 -1.92
C LEU A 100 -5.87 -2.69 -0.92
N ILE A 101 -7.18 -2.70 -1.16
CA ILE A 101 -8.13 -3.41 -0.25
C ILE A 101 -8.00 -4.94 -0.39
N PRO A 102 -8.03 -5.53 -1.60
CA PRO A 102 -7.84 -6.96 -1.77
C PRO A 102 -6.48 -7.47 -1.26
N ILE A 103 -5.39 -6.71 -1.46
CA ILE A 103 -4.05 -7.15 -1.01
C ILE A 103 -3.96 -7.20 0.52
N GLU A 104 -4.58 -6.26 1.24
CA GLU A 104 -4.69 -6.31 2.70
C GLU A 104 -5.55 -7.48 3.17
N ALA A 105 -6.66 -7.77 2.47
CA ALA A 105 -7.54 -8.89 2.81
C ALA A 105 -6.87 -10.26 2.62
N VAL A 106 -6.14 -10.44 1.51
CA VAL A 106 -5.32 -11.62 1.22
C VAL A 106 -4.26 -11.81 2.32
N ALA A 107 -3.57 -10.73 2.66
CA ALA A 107 -2.60 -10.71 3.74
C ALA A 107 -3.21 -11.12 5.08
N ALA A 108 -4.37 -10.59 5.45
CA ALA A 108 -5.06 -10.91 6.70
C ALA A 108 -5.39 -12.40 6.80
N VAL A 109 -5.90 -13.01 5.72
CA VAL A 109 -6.18 -14.45 5.68
C VAL A 109 -4.89 -15.26 5.78
N GLN A 110 -3.82 -14.83 5.12
CA GLN A 110 -2.53 -15.49 5.19
C GLN A 110 -1.91 -15.44 6.59
N TYR A 111 -2.02 -14.30 7.29
CA TYR A 111 -1.62 -14.19 8.70
C TYR A 111 -2.44 -15.11 9.60
N MET A 112 -3.76 -15.08 9.46
CA MET A 112 -4.68 -15.89 10.25
C MET A 112 -4.39 -17.40 10.09
N SER A 113 -3.91 -17.82 8.92
CA SER A 113 -3.53 -19.21 8.66
C SER A 113 -2.22 -19.63 9.32
N SER A 114 -1.37 -18.67 9.69
CA SER A 114 -0.05 -18.92 10.32
C SER A 114 -0.07 -18.94 11.85
N TRP A 115 -1.22 -18.74 12.49
CA TRP A 115 -1.31 -18.62 13.95
C TRP A 115 -1.05 -19.94 14.68
N PRO A 116 -0.10 -20.00 15.63
CA PRO A 116 0.30 -21.25 16.28
C PRO A 116 -0.69 -21.76 17.35
N TRP A 117 -1.80 -21.07 17.57
CA TRP A 117 -2.70 -21.32 18.70
C TRP A 117 -3.67 -22.49 18.41
N SER A 118 -3.92 -23.32 19.43
CA SER A 118 -4.75 -24.53 19.27
C SER A 118 -6.19 -24.23 18.85
N PHE A 119 -6.76 -23.10 19.27
CA PHE A 119 -8.11 -22.67 18.86
C PHE A 119 -8.15 -22.17 17.40
N ALA A 120 -7.00 -21.79 16.84
CA ALA A 120 -6.84 -21.32 15.47
C ALA A 120 -6.40 -22.44 14.51
N LYS A 121 -6.36 -23.71 14.92
CA LYS A 121 -6.02 -24.82 14.01
C LYS A 121 -6.97 -24.93 12.81
N TRP A 122 -8.23 -24.52 12.98
CA TRP A 122 -9.21 -24.49 11.88
C TRP A 122 -8.82 -23.53 10.74
N THR A 123 -8.05 -22.47 11.03
CA THR A 123 -7.66 -21.46 10.03
C THR A 123 -6.44 -21.87 9.19
N HIS A 124 -5.72 -22.92 9.59
CA HIS A 124 -4.64 -23.49 8.77
C HIS A 124 -5.16 -24.12 7.47
N GLY A 125 -6.44 -24.49 7.43
CA GLY A 125 -7.10 -25.00 6.21
C GLY A 125 -7.27 -23.94 5.11
N PHE A 126 -7.05 -22.67 5.40
CA PHE A 126 -7.14 -21.57 4.42
C PHE A 126 -5.96 -21.50 3.46
N LEU A 127 -4.85 -22.18 3.78
CA LEU A 127 -3.63 -22.15 2.99
C LEU A 127 -3.10 -23.58 2.81
N ALA A 128 -3.15 -24.08 1.58
CA ALA A 128 -2.63 -25.39 1.22
C ALA A 128 -1.53 -25.21 0.17
N ASN A 129 -0.36 -25.79 0.40
CA ASN A 129 0.78 -25.77 -0.54
C ASN A 129 1.17 -24.36 -1.03
N GLY A 130 1.05 -23.35 -0.16
CA GLY A 130 1.38 -21.95 -0.49
C GLY A 130 0.34 -21.22 -1.34
N LYS A 131 -0.84 -21.81 -1.59
CA LYS A 131 -1.96 -21.16 -2.27
C LYS A 131 -3.18 -21.08 -1.36
N ILE A 132 -3.96 -20.02 -1.53
CA ILE A 132 -5.22 -19.82 -0.82
C ILE A 132 -6.23 -20.84 -1.33
N THR A 133 -6.79 -21.63 -0.42
CA THR A 133 -7.79 -22.66 -0.73
C THR A 133 -9.16 -22.03 -1.00
N THR A 134 -10.09 -22.77 -1.60
CA THR A 134 -11.46 -22.29 -1.87
C THR A 134 -12.16 -21.73 -0.62
N PRO A 135 -12.07 -22.37 0.58
CA PRO A 135 -12.57 -21.78 1.82
C PRO A 135 -11.82 -20.53 2.26
N GLY A 136 -10.49 -20.47 2.06
CA GLY A 136 -9.70 -19.26 2.34
C GLY A 136 -10.11 -18.08 1.45
N LEU A 137 -10.49 -18.34 0.20
CA LEU A 137 -10.93 -17.33 -0.75
C LEU A 137 -12.28 -16.72 -0.36
N LEU A 138 -13.19 -17.52 0.23
CA LEU A 138 -14.43 -16.99 0.84
C LEU A 138 -14.13 -16.05 2.01
N MET A 139 -13.16 -16.38 2.86
CA MET A 139 -12.73 -15.49 3.94
C MET A 139 -12.10 -14.20 3.40
N VAL A 140 -11.34 -14.26 2.30
CA VAL A 140 -10.80 -13.06 1.65
C VAL A 140 -11.95 -12.14 1.23
N PHE A 141 -13.02 -12.65 0.62
CA PHE A 141 -14.18 -11.82 0.27
C PHE A 141 -14.84 -11.17 1.49
N VAL A 142 -14.96 -11.89 2.60
CA VAL A 142 -15.47 -11.34 3.87
C VAL A 142 -14.57 -10.20 4.36
N PHE A 143 -13.24 -10.39 4.36
CA PHE A 143 -12.30 -9.33 4.74
C PHE A 143 -12.33 -8.13 3.79
N ILE A 144 -12.49 -8.34 2.47
CA ILE A 144 -12.65 -7.26 1.50
C ILE A 144 -13.87 -6.40 1.87
N ILE A 145 -15.01 -7.03 2.17
CA ILE A 145 -16.23 -6.33 2.57
C ILE A 145 -15.96 -5.52 3.85
N ILE A 146 -15.40 -6.16 4.89
CA ILE A 146 -15.10 -5.52 6.17
C ILE A 146 -14.15 -4.33 5.98
N PHE A 147 -13.03 -4.50 5.28
CA PHE A 147 -12.05 -3.44 5.05
C PHE A 147 -12.61 -2.31 4.19
N THR A 148 -13.44 -2.63 3.19
CA THR A 148 -14.14 -1.62 2.40
C THR A 148 -15.07 -0.80 3.29
N PHE A 149 -15.86 -1.43 4.14
CA PHE A 149 -16.73 -0.73 5.09
C PHE A 149 -15.96 0.13 6.08
N ILE A 150 -14.86 -0.38 6.65
CA ILE A 150 -14.01 0.38 7.56
C ILE A 150 -13.43 1.60 6.85
N LYS A 151 -12.84 1.43 5.66
CA LYS A 151 -12.26 2.54 4.91
C LYS A 151 -13.32 3.54 4.44
N LEU A 152 -14.52 3.07 4.11
CA LEU A 152 -15.66 3.93 3.78
C LEU A 152 -16.11 4.76 4.99
N LEU A 153 -16.28 4.13 6.14
CA LEU A 153 -16.65 4.80 7.39
C LEU A 153 -15.60 5.84 7.78
N VAL A 154 -14.31 5.49 7.72
CA VAL A 154 -13.22 6.46 7.96
C VAL A 154 -13.29 7.63 6.97
N SER A 155 -13.59 7.36 5.70
CA SER A 155 -13.72 8.42 4.69
C SER A 155 -14.86 9.40 4.99
N GLU A 156 -15.94 8.96 5.64
CA GLU A 156 -17.05 9.82 6.07
C GLU A 156 -16.64 10.74 7.23
N PHE A 157 -15.81 10.26 8.16
CA PHE A 157 -15.28 11.09 9.27
C PHE A 157 -14.18 12.07 8.85
N THR A 158 -13.58 11.89 7.68
CA THR A 158 -12.46 12.72 7.19
C THR A 158 -12.92 13.82 6.22
N ARG A 159 -14.24 13.89 5.91
CA ARG A 159 -14.87 14.99 5.16
C ARG A 159 -15.38 16.07 6.11
#